data_AF-A0A7J5ZXF2-F1
#
_entry.id   AF-A0A7J5ZXF2-F1
#
_cell.length_a   1.000
_cell.length_b   1.000
_cell.length_c   1.000
_cell.angle_alpha   90.00
_cell.angle_beta   90.00
_cell.angle_gamma   90.00
#
_symmetry.space_group_name_H-M   'P 1'
#
loop_
_entity.id
_entity.type
_entity.pdbx_description
1 polymer ?
#
loop_
_entity_poly.entity_id
_entity_poly.type
_entity_poly.pdbx_seq_one_letter_code
_entity_poly.pdbx_strand_id
1 'polypeptide(L)'
;MTDLTQTALAKERNDLGKEVATLQQSVTLLQKDKDYLNRQNMELNVRCAHEEDRLERLQVQLEDCKKAREEAYDKYVASRDHYKTEYENKLRDELEHIRLKTSQEIESLQRTSKELYERENRNLREARDNAVLEKERAAGAERDAQAKYDQLLEQFRQLQLNAESRASELQNQTKLKAFEAERAQIVQGGDGQEPQPVPDRVLTKEFYALQSSSEKRVTGLQSQNAEQQVRLETYEMLEKELDDVTMQAAEMENEDEAERVLFSYGYGANVPTTAKRRLKQSVHLARRVLQLEKQNTLLRRDLERSTAHAGQISEELQAANQLLQQAQQPYSYLIETVRQRDAQIQSLKERLSQLDEEVSAMKKERASLLQVKNNMAADLERLLSHREELSAMKQVLVSMRSRQNRETEPELSSSRTAELRPREIGRTADGEQNHLRPKPTVFTNKDVPEWHRKLKAKSK
;
A
#
# COMPACT_ATOMS: atom_id res chain seq x y z
N MET A 1 -17.12 118.89 64.25
CA MET A 1 -18.07 118.09 63.44
C MET A 1 -17.43 117.68 62.11
N THR A 2 -17.06 118.62 61.25
CA THR A 2 -16.46 118.38 59.91
C THR A 2 -15.23 117.47 59.88
N ASP A 3 -14.32 117.62 60.85
CA ASP A 3 -13.01 116.97 60.75
C ASP A 3 -13.08 115.50 61.17
N LEU A 4 -14.05 115.16 62.03
CA LEU A 4 -14.41 113.79 62.38
C LEU A 4 -15.04 113.05 61.20
N THR A 5 -15.84 113.72 60.37
CA THR A 5 -16.40 113.10 59.16
C THR A 5 -15.35 112.96 58.06
N GLN A 6 -14.45 113.94 57.87
CA GLN A 6 -13.33 113.80 56.93
C GLN A 6 -12.37 112.66 57.32
N THR A 7 -12.04 112.51 58.61
CA THR A 7 -11.16 111.43 59.08
C THR A 7 -11.83 110.05 59.08
N ALA A 8 -13.16 109.97 59.20
CA ALA A 8 -13.93 108.74 58.97
C ALA A 8 -13.89 108.34 57.47
N LEU A 9 -14.26 109.26 56.57
CA LEU A 9 -14.25 109.04 55.12
C LEU A 9 -12.85 108.64 54.59
N ALA A 10 -11.78 109.19 55.19
CA ALA A 10 -10.41 108.82 54.86
C ALA A 10 -10.05 107.38 55.28
N LYS A 11 -10.61 106.88 56.39
CA LYS A 11 -10.44 105.47 56.81
C LYS A 11 -11.23 104.55 55.90
N GLU A 12 -12.52 104.82 55.71
CA GLU A 12 -13.40 104.07 54.80
C GLU A 12 -12.78 103.93 53.40
N ARG A 13 -12.26 105.03 52.83
CA ARG A 13 -11.56 105.00 51.54
C ARG A 13 -10.29 104.13 51.55
N ASN A 14 -9.54 104.11 52.65
CA ASN A 14 -8.33 103.30 52.77
C ASN A 14 -8.65 101.81 52.98
N ASP A 15 -9.72 101.50 53.69
CA ASP A 15 -10.15 100.12 53.95
C ASP A 15 -10.82 99.51 52.71
N LEU A 16 -11.69 100.26 52.02
CA LEU A 16 -12.17 99.93 50.67
C LEU A 16 -10.99 99.77 49.67
N GLY A 17 -9.94 100.58 49.81
CA GLY A 17 -8.71 100.45 49.00
C GLY A 17 -7.97 99.12 49.23
N LYS A 18 -7.95 98.61 50.47
CA LYS A 18 -7.39 97.28 50.79
C LYS A 18 -8.28 96.17 50.26
N GLU A 19 -9.60 96.29 50.40
CA GLU A 19 -10.57 95.33 49.87
C GLU A 19 -10.50 95.22 48.34
N VAL A 20 -10.39 96.35 47.63
CA VAL A 20 -10.14 96.37 46.18
C VAL A 20 -8.82 95.67 45.84
N ALA A 21 -7.76 95.86 46.62
CA ALA A 21 -6.47 95.20 46.39
C ALA A 21 -6.51 93.67 46.66
N THR A 22 -7.22 93.20 47.71
CA THR A 22 -7.37 91.76 47.98
C THR A 22 -8.30 91.09 46.97
N LEU A 23 -9.36 91.78 46.51
CA LEU A 23 -10.21 91.31 45.40
C LEU A 23 -9.45 91.26 44.07
N GLN A 24 -8.57 92.23 43.79
CA GLN A 24 -7.69 92.16 42.60
C GLN A 24 -6.72 90.97 42.68
N GLN A 25 -6.16 90.67 43.85
CA GLN A 25 -5.32 89.48 44.05
C GLN A 25 -6.12 88.17 43.90
N SER A 26 -7.33 88.07 44.44
CA SER A 26 -8.15 86.86 44.32
C SER A 26 -8.62 86.63 42.88
N VAL A 27 -9.03 87.68 42.16
CA VAL A 27 -9.32 87.62 40.71
C VAL A 27 -8.08 87.17 39.91
N THR A 28 -6.88 87.67 40.27
CA THR A 28 -5.62 87.27 39.62
C THR A 28 -5.26 85.81 39.86
N LEU A 29 -5.58 85.25 41.04
CA LEU A 29 -5.38 83.84 41.34
C LEU A 29 -6.40 82.97 40.60
N LEU A 30 -7.70 83.30 40.70
CA LEU A 30 -8.78 82.57 40.03
C LEU A 30 -8.62 82.54 38.50
N GLN A 31 -8.06 83.59 37.89
CA GLN A 31 -7.75 83.60 36.46
C GLN A 31 -6.59 82.63 36.12
N LYS A 32 -5.56 82.49 36.98
CA LYS A 32 -4.51 81.48 36.79
C LYS A 32 -5.03 80.06 36.96
N ASP A 33 -5.90 79.83 37.95
CA ASP A 33 -6.51 78.52 38.19
C ASP A 33 -7.43 78.11 37.02
N LYS A 34 -8.23 79.06 36.52
CA LYS A 34 -9.01 78.91 35.28
C LYS A 34 -8.13 78.57 34.08
N ASP A 35 -7.01 79.27 33.89
CA ASP A 35 -6.10 79.02 32.76
C ASP A 35 -5.36 77.68 32.90
N TYR A 36 -5.07 77.23 34.13
CA TYR A 36 -4.54 75.90 34.41
C TYR A 36 -5.58 74.80 34.08
N LEU A 37 -6.81 74.94 34.60
CA LEU A 37 -7.90 73.98 34.36
C LEU A 37 -8.30 73.93 32.87
N ASN A 38 -8.26 75.05 32.16
CA ASN A 38 -8.47 75.10 30.71
C ASN A 38 -7.41 74.30 29.94
N ARG A 39 -6.12 74.40 30.32
CA ARG A 39 -5.04 73.58 29.73
C ARG A 39 -5.24 72.10 30.04
N GLN A 40 -5.56 71.76 31.29
CA GLN A 40 -5.79 70.37 31.69
C GLN A 40 -7.00 69.76 30.95
N ASN A 41 -8.10 70.50 30.80
CA ASN A 41 -9.25 70.08 29.99
C ASN A 41 -8.89 69.90 28.51
N MET A 42 -8.08 70.80 27.93
CA MET A 42 -7.63 70.66 26.55
C MET A 42 -6.74 69.41 26.36
N GLU A 43 -5.81 69.16 27.27
CA GLU A 43 -5.01 67.93 27.27
C GLU A 43 -5.85 66.66 27.42
N LEU A 44 -6.85 66.67 28.29
CA LEU A 44 -7.77 65.54 28.46
C LEU A 44 -8.60 65.31 27.21
N ASN A 45 -9.17 66.36 26.61
CA ASN A 45 -9.96 66.26 25.37
C ASN A 45 -9.12 65.66 24.22
N VAL A 46 -7.85 66.07 24.06
CA VAL A 46 -6.94 65.52 23.04
C VAL A 46 -6.62 64.04 23.31
N ARG A 47 -6.50 63.64 24.59
CA ARG A 47 -6.29 62.22 24.96
C ARG A 47 -7.55 61.37 24.74
N CYS A 48 -8.74 61.88 25.08
CA CYS A 48 -10.01 61.21 24.80
C CYS A 48 -10.17 60.98 23.30
N ALA A 49 -10.04 62.05 22.50
CA ALA A 49 -10.12 61.97 21.05
C ALA A 49 -9.13 60.95 20.47
N HIS A 50 -7.90 60.85 20.99
CA HIS A 50 -6.92 59.87 20.51
C HIS A 50 -7.25 58.40 20.87
N GLU A 51 -7.81 58.15 22.05
CA GLU A 51 -8.24 56.80 22.44
C GLU A 51 -9.58 56.42 21.77
N GLU A 52 -10.45 57.37 21.44
CA GLU A 52 -11.63 57.20 20.57
C GLU A 52 -11.20 56.80 19.15
N ASP A 53 -10.32 57.60 18.52
CA ASP A 53 -9.66 57.33 17.22
C ASP A 53 -9.06 55.91 17.13
N ARG A 54 -8.55 55.42 18.27
CA ARG A 54 -7.90 54.11 18.41
C ARG A 54 -8.91 52.99 18.64
N LEU A 55 -9.96 53.25 19.41
CA LEU A 55 -11.07 52.33 19.68
C LEU A 55 -11.84 52.03 18.38
N GLU A 56 -12.12 53.05 17.56
CA GLU A 56 -12.74 52.86 16.24
C GLU A 56 -11.87 51.98 15.32
N ARG A 57 -10.55 52.26 15.24
CA ARG A 57 -9.60 51.45 14.47
C ARG A 57 -9.55 49.99 14.94
N LEU A 58 -9.61 49.75 16.25
CA LEU A 58 -9.65 48.40 16.82
C LEU A 58 -11.00 47.70 16.57
N GLN A 59 -12.12 48.43 16.53
CA GLN A 59 -13.42 47.89 16.15
C GLN A 59 -13.44 47.46 14.68
N VAL A 60 -12.95 48.29 13.76
CA VAL A 60 -12.85 47.92 12.33
C VAL A 60 -12.00 46.66 12.15
N GLN A 61 -10.83 46.60 12.78
CA GLN A 61 -9.96 45.41 12.76
C GLN A 61 -10.65 44.16 13.35
N LEU A 62 -11.49 44.31 14.38
CA LEU A 62 -12.26 43.21 14.96
C LEU A 62 -13.34 42.70 13.99
N GLU A 63 -14.10 43.59 13.35
CA GLU A 63 -15.14 43.18 12.40
C GLU A 63 -14.55 42.57 11.12
N ASP A 64 -13.44 43.09 10.61
CA ASP A 64 -12.77 42.50 9.44
C ASP A 64 -12.13 41.14 9.78
N CYS A 65 -11.63 40.96 11.01
CA CYS A 65 -11.16 39.66 11.50
C CYS A 65 -12.31 38.63 11.63
N LYS A 66 -13.50 39.05 12.09
CA LYS A 66 -14.70 38.19 12.12
C LYS A 66 -15.12 37.76 10.71
N LYS A 67 -15.21 38.70 9.76
CA LYS A 67 -15.54 38.42 8.35
C LYS A 67 -14.55 37.44 7.72
N ALA A 68 -13.25 37.69 7.86
CA ALA A 68 -12.20 36.81 7.32
C ALA A 68 -12.25 35.39 7.92
N ARG A 69 -12.60 35.27 9.21
CA ARG A 69 -12.86 34.00 9.88
C ARG A 69 -14.11 33.30 9.33
N GLU A 70 -15.21 34.03 9.15
CA GLU A 70 -16.47 33.49 8.60
C GLU A 70 -16.29 33.01 7.15
N GLU A 71 -15.67 33.82 6.29
CA GLU A 71 -15.27 33.41 4.94
C GLU A 71 -14.41 32.13 4.93
N ALA A 72 -13.49 31.99 5.89
CA ALA A 72 -12.65 30.79 6.00
C ALA A 72 -13.45 29.55 6.42
N TYR A 73 -14.44 29.71 7.31
CA TYR A 73 -15.38 28.63 7.66
C TYR A 73 -16.29 28.25 6.48
N ASP A 74 -16.82 29.22 5.73
CA ASP A 74 -17.65 28.94 4.55
C ASP A 74 -16.86 28.19 3.48
N LYS A 75 -15.63 28.62 3.19
CA LYS A 75 -14.71 27.92 2.27
C LYS A 75 -14.38 26.50 2.76
N TYR A 76 -14.20 26.30 4.06
CA TYR A 76 -13.99 24.97 4.65
C TYR A 76 -15.24 24.07 4.54
N VAL A 77 -16.44 24.59 4.86
CA VAL A 77 -17.70 23.85 4.79
C VAL A 77 -18.01 23.46 3.34
N ALA A 78 -17.90 24.40 2.39
CA ALA A 78 -18.10 24.14 0.98
C ALA A 78 -17.11 23.08 0.43
N SER A 79 -15.84 23.16 0.81
CA SER A 79 -14.82 22.16 0.44
C SER A 79 -15.12 20.78 1.03
N ARG A 80 -15.45 20.71 2.33
CA ARG A 80 -15.84 19.47 3.02
C ARG A 80 -17.04 18.80 2.33
N ASP A 81 -18.08 19.57 2.02
CA ASP A 81 -19.33 19.04 1.49
C ASP A 81 -19.22 18.71 0.00
N HIS A 82 -18.39 19.43 -0.76
CA HIS A 82 -17.97 19.06 -2.11
C HIS A 82 -17.25 17.70 -2.12
N TYR A 83 -16.18 17.53 -1.34
CA TYR A 83 -15.46 16.25 -1.28
C TYR A 83 -16.33 15.11 -0.76
N LYS A 84 -17.16 15.34 0.27
CA LYS A 84 -18.14 14.36 0.74
C LYS A 84 -19.06 13.90 -0.41
N THR A 85 -19.61 14.85 -1.15
CA THR A 85 -20.51 14.56 -2.29
C THR A 85 -19.77 13.80 -3.40
N GLU A 86 -18.51 14.15 -3.69
CA GLU A 86 -17.71 13.38 -4.65
C GLU A 86 -17.48 11.94 -4.21
N TYR A 87 -17.10 11.70 -2.95
CA TYR A 87 -16.87 10.33 -2.45
C TYR A 87 -18.17 9.52 -2.42
N GLU A 88 -19.30 10.12 -2.03
CA GLU A 88 -20.60 9.46 -2.10
C GLU A 88 -21.07 9.18 -3.54
N ASN A 89 -20.75 10.07 -4.50
CA ASN A 89 -21.04 9.83 -5.92
C ASN A 89 -20.16 8.70 -6.47
N LYS A 90 -18.84 8.77 -6.30
CA LYS A 90 -17.88 7.73 -6.73
C LYS A 90 -18.26 6.35 -6.18
N LEU A 91 -18.60 6.25 -4.89
CA LEU A 91 -19.06 5.01 -4.27
C LEU A 91 -20.40 4.52 -4.85
N ARG A 92 -21.33 5.42 -5.18
CA ARG A 92 -22.60 5.05 -5.84
C ARG A 92 -22.35 4.56 -7.27
N ASP A 93 -21.48 5.21 -8.02
CA ASP A 93 -21.13 4.86 -9.40
C ASP A 93 -20.37 3.51 -9.47
N GLU A 94 -19.46 3.25 -8.52
CA GLU A 94 -18.77 1.96 -8.36
C GLU A 94 -19.75 0.82 -8.02
N LEU A 95 -20.70 1.06 -7.10
CA LEU A 95 -21.72 0.08 -6.74
C LEU A 95 -22.69 -0.20 -7.90
N GLU A 96 -23.10 0.82 -8.66
CA GLU A 96 -23.90 0.65 -9.88
C GLU A 96 -23.11 -0.11 -10.97
N HIS A 97 -21.82 0.21 -11.17
CA HIS A 97 -20.97 -0.51 -12.12
C HIS A 97 -20.83 -2.00 -11.77
N ILE A 98 -20.58 -2.33 -10.49
CA ILE A 98 -20.51 -3.71 -10.01
C ILE A 98 -21.85 -4.42 -10.23
N ARG A 99 -22.98 -3.79 -9.86
CA ARG A 99 -24.34 -4.34 -10.09
C ARG A 99 -24.60 -4.63 -11.56
N LEU A 100 -24.34 -3.65 -12.44
CA LEU A 100 -24.56 -3.76 -13.87
C LEU A 100 -23.73 -4.91 -14.47
N LYS A 101 -22.44 -4.98 -14.11
CA LYS A 101 -21.52 -6.02 -14.57
C LYS A 101 -21.96 -7.41 -14.08
N THR A 102 -22.29 -7.56 -12.80
CA THR A 102 -22.77 -8.84 -12.26
C THR A 102 -24.08 -9.28 -12.91
N SER A 103 -25.03 -8.37 -13.18
CA SER A 103 -26.25 -8.68 -13.93
C SER A 103 -25.95 -9.15 -15.36
N GLN A 104 -25.06 -8.45 -16.08
CA GLN A 104 -24.63 -8.84 -17.43
C GLN A 104 -23.92 -10.21 -17.46
N GLU A 105 -23.09 -10.50 -16.46
CA GLU A 105 -22.44 -11.81 -16.29
C GLU A 105 -23.47 -12.91 -16.02
N ILE A 106 -24.46 -12.68 -15.15
CA ILE A 106 -25.57 -13.60 -14.88
C ILE A 106 -26.40 -13.85 -16.14
N GLU A 107 -26.80 -12.81 -16.87
CA GLU A 107 -27.54 -12.94 -18.13
C GLU A 107 -26.74 -13.69 -19.21
N SER A 108 -25.42 -13.47 -19.26
CA SER A 108 -24.53 -14.17 -20.19
C SER A 108 -24.45 -15.66 -19.84
N LEU A 109 -24.26 -15.99 -18.56
CA LEU A 109 -24.25 -17.38 -18.07
C LEU A 109 -25.58 -18.09 -18.31
N GLN A 110 -26.72 -17.41 -18.09
CA GLN A 110 -28.05 -17.94 -18.39
C GLN A 110 -28.24 -18.22 -19.89
N ARG A 111 -27.83 -17.29 -20.76
CA ARG A 111 -27.87 -17.47 -22.22
C ARG A 111 -26.98 -18.62 -22.68
N THR A 112 -25.71 -18.65 -22.31
CA THR A 112 -24.80 -19.73 -22.72
C THR A 112 -25.22 -21.10 -22.16
N SER A 113 -25.74 -21.15 -20.93
CA SER A 113 -26.27 -22.38 -20.33
C SER A 113 -27.48 -22.90 -21.13
N LYS A 114 -28.43 -22.02 -21.47
CA LYS A 114 -29.58 -22.35 -22.32
C LYS A 114 -29.14 -22.83 -23.71
N GLU A 115 -28.24 -22.12 -24.38
CA GLU A 115 -27.72 -22.45 -25.70
C GLU A 115 -27.01 -23.82 -25.72
N LEU A 116 -26.26 -24.15 -24.67
CA LEU A 116 -25.63 -25.46 -24.50
C LEU A 116 -26.69 -26.57 -24.37
N TYR A 117 -27.68 -26.41 -23.49
CA TYR A 117 -28.77 -27.39 -23.37
C TYR A 117 -29.60 -27.53 -24.66
N GLU A 118 -29.86 -26.45 -25.39
CA GLU A 118 -30.57 -26.47 -26.68
C GLU A 118 -29.72 -27.08 -27.81
N ARG A 119 -28.39 -27.01 -27.73
CA ARG A 119 -27.49 -27.73 -28.64
C ARG A 119 -27.42 -29.22 -28.30
N GLU A 120 -27.25 -29.57 -27.03
CA GLU A 120 -27.24 -30.96 -26.57
C GLU A 120 -28.55 -31.68 -26.88
N ASN A 121 -29.70 -31.03 -26.63
CA ASN A 121 -31.01 -31.58 -26.98
C ASN A 121 -31.19 -31.81 -28.49
N ARG A 122 -30.56 -31.02 -29.37
CA ARG A 122 -30.55 -31.27 -30.82
C ARG A 122 -29.65 -32.45 -31.16
N ASN A 123 -28.40 -32.43 -30.71
CA ASN A 123 -27.45 -33.53 -30.90
C ASN A 123 -28.02 -34.89 -30.46
N LEU A 124 -28.73 -34.95 -29.32
CA LEU A 124 -29.35 -36.18 -28.81
C LEU A 124 -30.54 -36.65 -29.65
N ARG A 125 -31.34 -35.73 -30.22
CA ARG A 125 -32.43 -36.08 -31.16
C ARG A 125 -31.86 -36.60 -32.47
N GLU A 126 -30.88 -35.91 -33.03
CA GLU A 126 -30.17 -36.32 -34.25
C GLU A 126 -29.48 -37.68 -34.06
N ALA A 127 -28.81 -37.91 -32.93
CA ALA A 127 -28.20 -39.21 -32.61
C ALA A 127 -29.24 -40.33 -32.48
N ARG A 128 -30.37 -40.08 -31.83
CA ARG A 128 -31.51 -41.02 -31.75
C ARG A 128 -32.03 -41.35 -33.15
N ASP A 129 -32.25 -40.34 -34.00
CA ASP A 129 -32.89 -40.53 -35.31
C ASP A 129 -31.95 -41.26 -36.27
N ASN A 130 -30.65 -40.98 -36.24
CA ASN A 130 -29.63 -41.79 -36.94
C ASN A 130 -29.60 -43.25 -36.44
N ALA A 131 -29.72 -43.49 -35.14
CA ALA A 131 -29.77 -44.84 -34.58
C ALA A 131 -31.05 -45.61 -34.97
N VAL A 132 -32.19 -44.91 -35.14
CA VAL A 132 -33.42 -45.50 -35.68
C VAL A 132 -33.24 -45.89 -37.15
N LEU A 133 -32.68 -45.00 -37.98
CA LEU A 133 -32.44 -45.27 -39.40
C LEU A 133 -31.48 -46.45 -39.63
N GLU A 134 -30.37 -46.53 -38.89
CA GLU A 134 -29.45 -47.68 -39.01
C GLU A 134 -30.05 -48.98 -38.44
N LYS A 135 -30.92 -48.91 -37.41
CA LYS A 135 -31.71 -50.07 -36.97
C LYS A 135 -32.67 -50.55 -38.07
N GLU A 136 -33.39 -49.65 -38.72
CA GLU A 136 -34.32 -49.99 -39.81
C GLU A 136 -33.59 -50.59 -41.01
N ARG A 137 -32.42 -50.04 -41.35
CA ARG A 137 -31.49 -50.57 -42.35
C ARG A 137 -31.00 -51.97 -42.02
N ALA A 138 -30.56 -52.21 -40.79
CA ALA A 138 -30.12 -53.52 -40.31
C ALA A 138 -31.26 -54.55 -40.38
N ALA A 139 -32.47 -54.20 -39.92
CA ALA A 139 -33.66 -55.04 -40.04
C ALA A 139 -34.09 -55.28 -41.50
N GLY A 140 -33.80 -54.35 -42.42
CA GLY A 140 -33.93 -54.58 -43.87
C GLY A 140 -33.00 -55.69 -44.35
N ALA A 141 -31.70 -55.54 -44.08
CA ALA A 141 -30.68 -56.52 -44.44
C ALA A 141 -30.90 -57.91 -43.80
N GLU A 142 -31.41 -57.96 -42.57
CA GLU A 142 -31.82 -59.19 -41.87
C GLU A 142 -32.92 -59.93 -42.65
N ARG A 143 -34.00 -59.24 -43.04
CA ARG A 143 -35.09 -59.84 -43.84
C ARG A 143 -34.60 -60.33 -45.21
N ASP A 144 -33.75 -59.54 -45.87
CA ASP A 144 -33.14 -59.92 -47.16
C ASP A 144 -32.22 -61.15 -47.03
N ALA A 145 -31.50 -61.29 -45.92
CA ALA A 145 -30.66 -62.44 -45.63
C ALA A 145 -31.51 -63.69 -45.31
N GLN A 146 -32.55 -63.53 -44.50
CA GLN A 146 -33.49 -64.61 -44.17
C GLN A 146 -34.20 -65.12 -45.44
N ALA A 147 -34.71 -64.24 -46.30
CA ALA A 147 -35.36 -64.62 -47.54
C ALA A 147 -34.41 -65.41 -48.50
N LYS A 148 -33.12 -65.07 -48.53
CA LYS A 148 -32.10 -65.81 -49.30
C LYS A 148 -31.79 -67.17 -48.67
N TYR A 149 -31.75 -67.26 -47.34
CA TYR A 149 -31.58 -68.51 -46.62
C TYR A 149 -32.76 -69.46 -46.84
N ASP A 150 -34.00 -68.96 -46.78
CA ASP A 150 -35.21 -69.74 -47.03
C ASP A 150 -35.28 -70.25 -48.48
N GLN A 151 -34.87 -69.42 -49.46
CA GLN A 151 -34.70 -69.84 -50.85
C GLN A 151 -33.63 -70.93 -51.01
N LEU A 152 -32.49 -70.81 -50.31
CA LEU A 152 -31.40 -71.79 -50.38
C LEU A 152 -31.77 -73.12 -49.71
N LEU A 153 -32.52 -73.09 -48.60
CA LEU A 153 -33.10 -74.29 -47.97
C LEU A 153 -34.03 -75.03 -48.93
N GLU A 154 -34.88 -74.30 -49.67
CA GLU A 154 -35.82 -74.90 -50.59
C GLU A 154 -35.11 -75.49 -51.83
N GLN A 155 -34.08 -74.80 -52.36
CA GLN A 155 -33.18 -75.36 -53.36
C GLN A 155 -32.45 -76.61 -52.85
N PHE A 156 -31.98 -76.62 -51.60
CA PHE A 156 -31.31 -77.78 -51.00
C PHE A 156 -32.26 -78.99 -50.91
N ARG A 157 -33.51 -78.79 -50.45
CA ARG A 157 -34.53 -79.86 -50.42
C ARG A 157 -34.80 -80.43 -51.82
N GLN A 158 -34.93 -79.57 -52.82
CA GLN A 158 -35.14 -79.99 -54.20
C GLN A 158 -33.92 -80.75 -54.75
N LEU A 159 -32.70 -80.31 -54.45
CA LEU A 159 -31.48 -81.04 -54.80
C LEU A 159 -31.37 -82.39 -54.09
N GLN A 160 -31.77 -82.47 -52.81
CA GLN A 160 -31.80 -83.73 -52.06
C GLN A 160 -32.78 -84.73 -52.69
N LEU A 161 -34.04 -84.33 -52.95
CA LEU A 161 -35.03 -85.19 -53.60
C LEU A 161 -34.57 -85.66 -54.99
N ASN A 162 -33.96 -84.78 -55.78
CA ASN A 162 -33.38 -85.13 -57.09
C ASN A 162 -32.19 -86.08 -56.96
N ALA A 163 -31.36 -85.95 -55.93
CA ALA A 163 -30.24 -86.84 -55.65
C ALA A 163 -30.72 -88.22 -55.17
N GLU A 164 -31.76 -88.28 -54.34
CA GLU A 164 -32.39 -89.53 -53.89
C GLU A 164 -33.04 -90.29 -55.06
N SER A 165 -33.72 -89.59 -55.98
CA SER A 165 -34.22 -90.19 -57.23
C SER A 165 -33.07 -90.78 -58.07
N ARG A 166 -32.05 -89.97 -58.37
CA ARG A 166 -30.89 -90.42 -59.15
C ARG A 166 -30.11 -91.55 -58.48
N ALA A 167 -30.02 -91.57 -57.15
CA ALA A 167 -29.40 -92.65 -56.41
C ALA A 167 -30.20 -93.95 -56.56
N SER A 168 -31.54 -93.89 -56.50
CA SER A 168 -32.42 -95.03 -56.77
C SER A 168 -32.30 -95.52 -58.22
N GLU A 169 -32.32 -94.62 -59.19
CA GLU A 169 -32.11 -94.90 -60.62
C GLU A 169 -30.76 -95.58 -60.86
N LEU A 170 -29.66 -95.02 -60.35
CA LEU A 170 -28.31 -95.58 -60.47
C LEU A 170 -28.16 -96.88 -59.69
N GLN A 171 -28.79 -97.05 -58.53
CA GLN A 171 -28.77 -98.33 -57.81
C GLN A 171 -29.48 -99.42 -58.62
N ASN A 172 -30.55 -99.09 -59.34
CA ASN A 172 -31.25 -100.02 -60.21
C ASN A 172 -30.47 -100.32 -61.50
N GLN A 173 -29.80 -99.32 -62.09
CA GLN A 173 -28.85 -99.54 -63.19
C GLN A 173 -27.65 -100.39 -62.76
N THR A 174 -27.10 -100.18 -61.56
CA THR A 174 -25.97 -100.96 -61.02
C THR A 174 -26.37 -102.41 -60.75
N LYS A 175 -27.60 -102.68 -60.28
CA LYS A 175 -28.12 -104.06 -60.18
C LYS A 175 -28.14 -104.74 -61.56
N LEU A 176 -28.68 -104.06 -62.59
CA LEU A 176 -28.68 -104.58 -63.96
C LEU A 176 -27.25 -104.80 -64.50
N LYS A 177 -26.35 -103.83 -64.28
CA LYS A 177 -24.94 -103.90 -64.69
C LYS A 177 -24.15 -104.98 -63.96
N ALA A 178 -24.48 -105.31 -62.70
CA ALA A 178 -23.86 -106.41 -61.97
C ALA A 178 -24.21 -107.76 -62.63
N PHE A 179 -25.47 -108.00 -62.97
CA PHE A 179 -25.88 -109.20 -63.72
C PHE A 179 -25.25 -109.27 -65.14
N GLU A 180 -24.99 -108.13 -65.78
CA GLU A 180 -24.21 -108.08 -67.04
C GLU A 180 -22.71 -108.34 -66.81
N ALA A 181 -22.14 -107.86 -65.70
CA ALA A 181 -20.72 -107.97 -65.38
C ALA A 181 -20.32 -109.38 -64.92
N GLU A 182 -21.14 -110.06 -64.13
CA GLU A 182 -20.97 -111.50 -63.84
C GLU A 182 -20.91 -112.32 -65.15
N ARG A 183 -21.68 -111.90 -66.16
CA ARG A 183 -21.69 -112.50 -67.50
C ARG A 183 -20.45 -112.17 -68.35
N ALA A 184 -19.69 -111.14 -67.99
CA ALA A 184 -18.54 -110.63 -68.75
C ALA A 184 -17.19 -110.94 -68.08
N GLN A 185 -17.14 -111.04 -66.75
CA GLN A 185 -15.94 -111.41 -65.99
C GLN A 185 -15.50 -112.87 -66.25
N ILE A 186 -16.38 -113.67 -66.86
CA ILE A 186 -16.10 -115.01 -67.40
C ILE A 186 -15.13 -114.96 -68.61
N VAL A 187 -14.88 -113.80 -69.22
CA VAL A 187 -14.37 -113.72 -70.61
C VAL A 187 -12.88 -113.31 -70.77
N GLN A 188 -12.34 -112.29 -70.07
CA GLN A 188 -10.99 -111.71 -70.36
C GLN A 188 -10.28 -111.05 -69.13
N GLY A 189 -8.94 -110.92 -69.15
CA GLY A 189 -8.15 -110.09 -68.19
C GLY A 189 -6.60 -110.03 -68.40
N GLY A 190 -5.98 -108.90 -68.00
CA GLY A 190 -4.52 -108.57 -67.91
C GLY A 190 -3.76 -108.30 -69.24
N ASP A 191 -2.59 -107.62 -69.36
CA ASP A 191 -1.77 -106.65 -68.58
C ASP A 191 -0.56 -106.16 -69.49
N GLY A 192 0.34 -105.19 -69.23
CA GLY A 192 0.55 -104.16 -68.18
C GLY A 192 1.96 -103.46 -68.25
N GLN A 193 2.16 -102.31 -67.56
CA GLN A 193 3.43 -101.64 -67.12
C GLN A 193 4.37 -100.78 -68.07
N GLU A 194 5.21 -99.91 -67.43
CA GLU A 194 6.26 -98.97 -67.94
C GLU A 194 7.71 -99.42 -67.55
N PRO A 195 8.84 -98.77 -67.99
CA PRO A 195 9.66 -97.93 -67.04
C PRO A 195 10.77 -96.92 -67.56
N GLN A 196 11.06 -95.89 -66.73
CA GLN A 196 12.38 -95.26 -66.32
C GLN A 196 13.37 -94.40 -67.22
N PRO A 197 14.31 -93.59 -66.64
CA PRO A 197 15.03 -92.43 -67.27
C PRO A 197 16.60 -92.40 -67.20
N VAL A 198 17.27 -91.32 -67.67
CA VAL A 198 18.76 -91.13 -67.78
C VAL A 198 19.23 -89.62 -67.73
N PRO A 199 20.55 -89.23 -67.69
CA PRO A 199 21.02 -88.19 -66.72
C PRO A 199 21.96 -87.03 -67.21
N ASP A 200 22.47 -86.27 -66.23
CA ASP A 200 23.69 -85.43 -66.14
C ASP A 200 24.02 -84.32 -67.15
N ARG A 201 23.71 -84.47 -68.45
CA ARG A 201 24.08 -83.46 -69.47
C ARG A 201 23.27 -82.15 -69.38
N VAL A 202 22.43 -82.05 -68.36
CA VAL A 202 21.48 -80.95 -68.07
C VAL A 202 22.15 -79.87 -67.21
N LEU A 203 22.86 -80.24 -66.15
CA LEU A 203 23.37 -79.32 -65.11
C LEU A 203 24.27 -78.20 -65.65
N THR A 204 25.11 -78.47 -66.66
CA THR A 204 25.98 -77.43 -67.24
C THR A 204 25.20 -76.40 -68.08
N LYS A 205 24.04 -76.78 -68.64
CA LYS A 205 23.12 -75.83 -69.28
C LYS A 205 22.33 -75.04 -68.24
N GLU A 206 21.92 -75.70 -67.15
CA GLU A 206 21.19 -75.07 -66.04
C GLU A 206 22.03 -73.96 -65.39
N PHE A 207 23.34 -74.13 -65.21
CA PHE A 207 24.18 -73.08 -64.62
C PHE A 207 24.17 -71.76 -65.42
N TYR A 208 24.39 -71.80 -66.74
CA TYR A 208 24.34 -70.60 -67.58
C TYR A 208 22.90 -70.05 -67.76
N ALA A 209 21.88 -70.92 -67.75
CA ALA A 209 20.49 -70.49 -67.70
C ALA A 209 20.14 -69.80 -66.37
N LEU A 210 20.73 -70.24 -65.26
CA LEU A 210 20.58 -69.65 -63.93
C LEU A 210 21.29 -68.30 -63.84
N GLN A 211 22.49 -68.16 -64.42
CA GLN A 211 23.16 -66.85 -64.52
C GLN A 211 22.32 -65.87 -65.36
N SER A 212 21.91 -66.24 -66.57
CA SER A 212 21.13 -65.35 -67.44
C SER A 212 19.75 -65.00 -66.85
N SER A 213 19.11 -65.93 -66.12
CA SER A 213 17.85 -65.62 -65.42
C SER A 213 18.08 -64.76 -64.17
N SER A 214 19.20 -64.89 -63.48
CA SER A 214 19.58 -64.00 -62.37
C SER A 214 19.85 -62.58 -62.87
N GLU A 215 20.60 -62.41 -63.96
CA GLU A 215 20.87 -61.09 -64.56
C GLU A 215 19.57 -60.41 -65.03
N LYS A 216 18.69 -61.14 -65.72
CA LYS A 216 17.35 -60.64 -66.12
C LYS A 216 16.49 -60.26 -64.90
N ARG A 217 16.60 -61.01 -63.81
CA ARG A 217 15.89 -60.71 -62.54
C ARG A 217 16.47 -59.48 -61.86
N VAL A 218 17.79 -59.25 -61.89
CA VAL A 218 18.42 -58.02 -61.39
C VAL A 218 17.96 -56.81 -62.18
N THR A 219 17.98 -56.85 -63.51
CA THR A 219 17.49 -55.73 -64.34
C THR A 219 15.99 -55.49 -64.15
N GLY A 220 15.18 -56.55 -64.04
CA GLY A 220 13.74 -56.43 -63.77
C GLY A 220 13.41 -55.84 -62.39
N LEU A 221 14.19 -56.19 -61.36
CA LEU A 221 14.08 -55.58 -60.03
C LEU A 221 14.54 -54.12 -60.05
N GLN A 222 15.58 -53.77 -60.80
CA GLN A 222 16.03 -52.38 -60.96
C GLN A 222 14.97 -51.51 -61.66
N SER A 223 14.32 -52.01 -62.72
CA SER A 223 13.22 -51.27 -63.37
C SER A 223 11.99 -51.13 -62.47
N GLN A 224 11.63 -52.18 -61.72
CA GLN A 224 10.54 -52.11 -60.73
C GLN A 224 10.84 -51.12 -59.60
N ASN A 225 12.10 -51.05 -59.14
CA ASN A 225 12.50 -50.11 -58.10
C ASN A 225 12.46 -48.66 -58.61
N ALA A 226 12.87 -48.40 -59.85
CA ALA A 226 12.73 -47.09 -60.48
C ALA A 226 11.27 -46.68 -60.71
N GLU A 227 10.40 -47.61 -61.13
CA GLU A 227 8.96 -47.39 -61.25
C GLU A 227 8.31 -47.06 -59.89
N GLN A 228 8.72 -47.76 -58.82
CA GLN A 228 8.29 -47.46 -57.45
C GLN A 228 8.82 -46.12 -56.94
N GLN A 229 10.05 -45.74 -57.28
CA GLN A 229 10.65 -44.45 -56.93
C GLN A 229 9.82 -43.29 -57.50
N VAL A 230 9.57 -43.29 -58.81
CA VAL A 230 8.74 -42.25 -59.48
C VAL A 230 7.31 -42.24 -58.92
N ARG A 231 6.75 -43.42 -58.60
CA ARG A 231 5.42 -43.50 -57.99
C ARG A 231 5.38 -42.92 -56.57
N LEU A 232 6.42 -43.10 -55.77
CA LEU A 232 6.55 -42.44 -54.45
C LEU A 232 6.64 -40.93 -54.62
N GLU A 233 7.46 -40.43 -55.54
CA GLU A 233 7.56 -38.99 -55.85
C GLU A 233 6.20 -38.39 -56.23
N THR A 234 5.37 -39.08 -57.02
CA THR A 234 4.00 -38.62 -57.31
C THR A 234 3.06 -38.62 -56.10
N TYR A 235 3.22 -39.54 -55.15
CA TYR A 235 2.44 -39.54 -53.91
C TYR A 235 2.89 -38.41 -52.96
N GLU A 236 4.20 -38.15 -52.86
CA GLU A 236 4.72 -37.02 -52.08
C GLU A 236 4.30 -35.65 -52.62
N MET A 237 4.07 -35.51 -53.93
CA MET A 237 3.49 -34.29 -54.51
C MET A 237 2.02 -34.16 -54.14
N LEU A 238 1.24 -35.24 -54.32
CA LEU A 238 -0.18 -35.27 -53.95
C LEU A 238 -0.43 -35.03 -52.46
N GLU A 239 0.49 -35.45 -51.58
CA GLU A 239 0.41 -35.20 -50.13
C GLU A 239 0.63 -33.72 -49.80
N LYS A 240 1.57 -33.04 -50.47
CA LYS A 240 1.79 -31.58 -50.31
C LYS A 240 0.60 -30.77 -50.84
N GLU A 241 0.04 -31.15 -51.99
CA GLU A 241 -1.18 -30.56 -52.53
C GLU A 241 -2.40 -30.80 -51.60
N LEU A 242 -2.48 -31.96 -50.96
CA LEU A 242 -3.50 -32.27 -49.94
C LEU A 242 -3.38 -31.38 -48.69
N ASP A 243 -2.15 -31.15 -48.21
CA ASP A 243 -1.90 -30.31 -47.05
C ASP A 243 -2.24 -28.83 -47.33
N ASP A 244 -1.80 -28.28 -48.47
CA ASP A 244 -2.14 -26.91 -48.89
C ASP A 244 -3.66 -26.70 -49.01
N VAL A 245 -4.37 -27.66 -49.61
CA VAL A 245 -5.84 -27.63 -49.74
C VAL A 245 -6.54 -27.78 -48.38
N THR A 246 -5.98 -28.61 -47.48
CA THR A 246 -6.47 -28.75 -46.09
C THR A 246 -6.27 -27.46 -45.31
N MET A 247 -5.15 -26.75 -45.51
CA MET A 247 -4.83 -25.46 -44.91
C MET A 247 -5.83 -24.38 -45.37
N GLN A 248 -6.00 -24.21 -46.68
CA GLN A 248 -6.94 -23.23 -47.27
C GLN A 248 -8.39 -23.48 -46.80
N ALA A 249 -8.83 -24.74 -46.76
CA ALA A 249 -10.16 -25.10 -46.25
C ALA A 249 -10.31 -24.86 -44.73
N ALA A 250 -9.22 -24.92 -43.97
CA ALA A 250 -9.21 -24.69 -42.52
C ALA A 250 -9.18 -23.19 -42.13
N GLU A 251 -8.59 -22.33 -42.97
CA GLU A 251 -8.59 -20.87 -42.80
C GLU A 251 -9.97 -20.24 -43.03
N MET A 252 -10.81 -20.83 -43.88
CA MET A 252 -12.18 -20.36 -44.13
C MET A 252 -13.04 -20.45 -42.85
N GLU A 253 -13.78 -19.38 -42.53
CA GLU A 253 -14.64 -19.34 -41.33
C GLU A 253 -16.01 -20.03 -41.54
N ASN A 254 -16.49 -20.22 -42.78
CA ASN A 254 -17.72 -20.97 -43.12
C ASN A 254 -17.44 -22.42 -43.55
N GLU A 255 -18.23 -23.39 -43.07
CA GLU A 255 -18.03 -24.81 -43.41
C GLU A 255 -18.49 -25.14 -44.85
N ASP A 256 -19.56 -24.51 -45.34
CA ASP A 256 -20.00 -24.68 -46.74
C ASP A 256 -18.96 -24.17 -47.75
N GLU A 257 -18.20 -23.14 -47.39
CA GLU A 257 -17.12 -22.60 -48.25
C GLU A 257 -15.87 -23.46 -48.16
N ALA A 258 -15.54 -24.00 -46.99
CA ALA A 258 -14.50 -25.03 -46.85
C ALA A 258 -14.83 -26.28 -47.68
N GLU A 259 -16.07 -26.79 -47.65
CA GLU A 259 -16.49 -27.89 -48.52
C GLU A 259 -16.45 -27.51 -50.01
N ARG A 260 -16.67 -26.23 -50.36
CA ARG A 260 -16.55 -25.74 -51.73
C ARG A 260 -15.09 -25.73 -52.23
N VAL A 261 -14.14 -25.36 -51.38
CA VAL A 261 -12.69 -25.45 -51.65
C VAL A 261 -12.28 -26.91 -51.83
N LEU A 262 -12.68 -27.80 -50.93
CA LEU A 262 -12.46 -29.25 -51.08
C LEU A 262 -13.11 -29.80 -52.37
N PHE A 263 -14.26 -29.27 -52.78
CA PHE A 263 -14.92 -29.66 -54.02
C PHE A 263 -14.17 -29.19 -55.28
N SER A 264 -13.62 -27.96 -55.30
CA SER A 264 -12.88 -27.45 -56.46
C SER A 264 -11.59 -28.23 -56.76
N TYR A 265 -10.95 -28.82 -55.75
CA TYR A 265 -9.85 -29.77 -55.91
C TYR A 265 -10.31 -31.23 -56.10
N GLY A 266 -11.60 -31.47 -56.37
CA GLY A 266 -12.14 -32.79 -56.77
C GLY A 266 -12.55 -33.72 -55.62
N TYR A 267 -12.19 -33.42 -54.37
CA TYR A 267 -12.44 -34.28 -53.20
C TYR A 267 -13.93 -34.46 -52.85
N GLY A 268 -14.81 -33.66 -53.46
CA GLY A 268 -16.25 -33.73 -53.25
C GLY A 268 -16.95 -34.89 -53.99
N ALA A 269 -16.51 -35.26 -55.19
CA ALA A 269 -17.30 -36.05 -56.14
C ALA A 269 -16.87 -37.53 -56.26
N ASN A 270 -15.60 -37.79 -56.54
CA ASN A 270 -15.11 -39.13 -56.92
C ASN A 270 -14.30 -39.85 -55.82
N VAL A 271 -14.19 -39.26 -54.63
CA VAL A 271 -13.35 -39.80 -53.54
C VAL A 271 -14.13 -40.78 -52.67
N PRO A 272 -13.58 -41.98 -52.35
CA PRO A 272 -14.22 -42.94 -51.46
C PRO A 272 -14.64 -42.33 -50.12
N THR A 273 -15.81 -42.71 -49.62
CA THR A 273 -16.45 -42.10 -48.44
C THR A 273 -15.58 -42.14 -47.18
N THR A 274 -14.73 -43.15 -47.03
CA THR A 274 -13.74 -43.27 -45.95
C THR A 274 -12.63 -42.23 -46.04
N ALA A 275 -12.11 -41.95 -47.24
CA ALA A 275 -11.12 -40.90 -47.48
C ALA A 275 -11.76 -39.50 -47.32
N LYS A 276 -12.97 -39.30 -47.87
CA LYS A 276 -13.74 -38.05 -47.69
C LYS A 276 -14.02 -37.74 -46.22
N ARG A 277 -14.29 -38.76 -45.38
CA ARG A 277 -14.44 -38.61 -43.93
C ARG A 277 -13.13 -38.21 -43.24
N ARG A 278 -11.99 -38.83 -43.61
CA ARG A 278 -10.68 -38.47 -43.07
C ARG A 278 -10.29 -37.03 -43.41
N LEU A 279 -10.54 -36.59 -44.65
CA LEU A 279 -10.25 -35.22 -45.10
C LEU A 279 -11.08 -34.16 -44.35
N LYS A 280 -12.37 -34.43 -44.09
CA LYS A 280 -13.15 -33.57 -43.18
C LYS A 280 -12.55 -33.51 -41.78
N GLN A 281 -12.07 -34.65 -41.25
CA GLN A 281 -11.44 -34.70 -39.93
C GLN A 281 -10.11 -33.93 -39.87
N SER A 282 -9.26 -33.97 -40.91
CA SER A 282 -8.03 -33.15 -40.95
C SER A 282 -8.36 -31.66 -41.03
N VAL A 283 -9.31 -31.24 -41.87
CA VAL A 283 -9.75 -29.83 -41.95
C VAL A 283 -10.33 -29.32 -40.62
N HIS A 284 -11.19 -30.09 -39.95
CA HIS A 284 -11.71 -29.69 -38.63
C HIS A 284 -10.59 -29.58 -37.56
N LEU A 285 -9.58 -30.45 -37.61
CA LEU A 285 -8.43 -30.39 -36.70
C LEU A 285 -7.55 -29.17 -37.00
N ALA A 286 -7.19 -28.94 -38.26
CA ALA A 286 -6.41 -27.77 -38.70
C ALA A 286 -7.11 -26.46 -38.33
N ARG A 287 -8.42 -26.34 -38.59
CA ARG A 287 -9.24 -25.18 -38.18
C ARG A 287 -9.20 -24.99 -36.66
N ARG A 288 -9.25 -26.07 -35.87
CA ARG A 288 -9.19 -25.99 -34.41
C ARG A 288 -7.80 -25.55 -33.92
N VAL A 289 -6.72 -25.98 -34.57
CA VAL A 289 -5.35 -25.51 -34.31
C VAL A 289 -5.25 -24.01 -34.62
N LEU A 290 -5.60 -23.58 -35.83
CA LEU A 290 -5.59 -22.16 -36.24
C LEU A 290 -6.43 -21.28 -35.30
N GLN A 291 -7.59 -21.75 -34.84
CA GLN A 291 -8.42 -21.03 -33.85
C GLN A 291 -7.71 -20.89 -32.50
N LEU A 292 -7.06 -21.96 -32.01
CA LEU A 292 -6.32 -21.95 -30.75
C LEU A 292 -5.05 -21.07 -30.86
N GLU A 293 -4.39 -21.03 -32.01
CA GLU A 293 -3.26 -20.14 -32.30
C GLU A 293 -3.70 -18.67 -32.37
N LYS A 294 -4.78 -18.35 -33.09
CA LYS A 294 -5.42 -17.02 -33.14
C LYS A 294 -5.71 -16.54 -31.71
N GLN A 295 -6.30 -17.40 -30.87
CA GLN A 295 -6.51 -17.13 -29.44
C GLN A 295 -5.21 -16.95 -28.65
N ASN A 296 -4.19 -17.79 -28.87
CA ASN A 296 -2.89 -17.69 -28.18
C ASN A 296 -2.18 -16.35 -28.51
N THR A 297 -2.19 -15.91 -29.77
CA THR A 297 -1.59 -14.63 -30.16
C THR A 297 -2.36 -13.40 -29.67
N LEU A 298 -3.67 -13.51 -29.42
CA LEU A 298 -4.44 -12.46 -28.76
C LEU A 298 -4.09 -12.40 -27.27
N LEU A 299 -4.16 -13.54 -26.57
CA LEU A 299 -3.81 -13.62 -25.14
C LEU A 299 -2.38 -13.17 -24.84
N ARG A 300 -1.41 -13.43 -25.73
CA ARG A 300 -0.04 -12.89 -25.60
C ARG A 300 0.01 -11.37 -25.71
N ARG A 301 -0.66 -10.78 -26.71
CA ARG A 301 -0.72 -9.31 -26.87
C ARG A 301 -1.44 -8.62 -25.70
N ASP A 302 -2.47 -9.25 -25.14
CA ASP A 302 -3.19 -8.71 -23.98
C ASP A 302 -2.40 -8.89 -22.67
N LEU A 303 -1.60 -9.96 -22.55
CA LEU A 303 -0.59 -10.09 -21.49
C LEU A 303 0.48 -8.99 -21.61
N GLU A 304 1.05 -8.78 -22.80
CA GLU A 304 2.03 -7.73 -23.08
C GLU A 304 1.48 -6.34 -22.70
N ARG A 305 0.28 -5.99 -23.17
CA ARG A 305 -0.44 -4.76 -22.80
C ARG A 305 -0.63 -4.61 -21.29
N SER A 306 -1.10 -5.67 -20.63
CA SER A 306 -1.33 -5.68 -19.17
C SER A 306 -0.04 -5.48 -18.39
N THR A 307 1.05 -6.17 -18.78
CA THR A 307 2.38 -6.00 -18.15
C THR A 307 2.97 -4.61 -18.37
N ALA A 308 2.80 -4.01 -19.56
CA ALA A 308 3.24 -2.65 -19.83
C ALA A 308 2.46 -1.62 -18.98
N HIS A 309 1.15 -1.80 -18.84
CA HIS A 309 0.32 -0.91 -18.02
C HIS A 309 0.60 -1.06 -16.52
N ALA A 310 0.84 -2.29 -16.04
CA ALA A 310 1.30 -2.54 -14.67
C ALA A 310 2.68 -1.90 -14.40
N GLY A 311 3.57 -1.88 -15.40
CA GLY A 311 4.84 -1.14 -15.34
C GLY A 311 4.63 0.36 -15.18
N GLN A 312 3.78 0.97 -15.99
CA GLN A 312 3.43 2.40 -15.90
C GLN A 312 2.86 2.76 -14.51
N ILE A 313 1.90 2.00 -14.00
CA ILE A 313 1.33 2.20 -12.66
C ILE A 313 2.39 2.06 -11.57
N SER A 314 3.36 1.14 -11.73
CA SER A 314 4.48 0.99 -10.80
C SER A 314 5.42 2.21 -10.81
N GLU A 315 5.70 2.79 -11.98
CA GLU A 315 6.51 4.00 -12.13
C GLU A 315 5.79 5.23 -11.56
N GLU A 316 4.50 5.40 -11.84
CA GLU A 316 3.65 6.46 -11.28
C GLU A 316 3.57 6.36 -9.74
N LEU A 317 3.38 5.15 -9.20
CA LEU A 317 3.38 4.90 -7.76
C LEU A 317 4.76 5.18 -7.13
N GLN A 318 5.86 4.87 -7.81
CA GLN A 318 7.20 5.22 -7.35
C GLN A 318 7.41 6.74 -7.32
N ALA A 319 6.98 7.46 -8.36
CA ALA A 319 7.07 8.92 -8.43
C ALA A 319 6.20 9.60 -7.36
N ALA A 320 4.96 9.13 -7.15
CA ALA A 320 4.07 9.64 -6.11
C ALA A 320 4.65 9.42 -4.70
N ASN A 321 5.26 8.27 -4.44
CA ASN A 321 5.94 8.00 -3.16
C ASN A 321 7.18 8.89 -2.94
N GLN A 322 7.96 9.19 -3.99
CA GLN A 322 9.08 10.14 -3.89
C GLN A 322 8.59 11.56 -3.57
N LEU A 323 7.52 12.01 -4.24
CA LEU A 323 6.92 13.33 -4.01
C LEU A 323 6.34 13.43 -2.59
N LEU A 324 5.69 12.37 -2.10
CA LEU A 324 5.23 12.26 -0.71
C LEU A 324 6.38 12.33 0.29
N GLN A 325 7.49 11.61 0.05
CA GLN A 325 8.68 11.70 0.91
C GLN A 325 9.25 13.12 0.95
N GLN A 326 9.37 13.80 -0.20
CA GLN A 326 9.82 15.19 -0.26
C GLN A 326 8.89 16.13 0.53
N ALA A 327 7.57 15.99 0.37
CA ALA A 327 6.58 16.77 1.11
C ALA A 327 6.61 16.52 2.63
N GLN A 328 7.06 15.34 3.07
CA GLN A 328 7.21 15.00 4.49
C GLN A 328 8.50 15.52 5.12
N GLN A 329 9.56 15.86 4.35
CA GLN A 329 10.85 16.31 4.92
C GLN A 329 10.73 17.50 5.90
N PRO A 330 9.96 18.57 5.63
CA PRO A 330 9.80 19.67 6.58
C PRO A 330 9.12 19.26 7.89
N TYR A 331 8.16 18.33 7.81
CA TYR A 331 7.46 17.79 8.98
C TYR A 331 8.36 16.87 9.82
N SER A 332 9.16 16.00 9.17
CA SER A 332 10.14 15.16 9.86
C SER A 332 11.18 16.00 10.59
N TYR A 333 11.74 17.02 9.95
CA TYR A 333 12.68 17.96 10.58
C TYR A 333 12.04 18.74 11.74
N LEU A 334 10.77 19.16 11.61
CA LEU A 334 10.05 19.80 12.71
C LEU A 334 9.87 18.84 13.90
N ILE A 335 9.50 17.58 13.66
CA ILE A 335 9.36 16.55 14.70
C ILE A 335 10.71 16.29 15.39
N GLU A 336 11.81 16.24 14.65
CA GLU A 336 13.16 16.07 15.22
C GLU A 336 13.58 17.27 16.06
N THR A 337 13.37 18.51 15.60
CA THR A 337 13.71 19.71 16.38
C THR A 337 12.84 19.86 17.63
N VAL A 338 11.58 19.41 17.61
CA VAL A 338 10.74 19.29 18.81
C VAL A 338 11.29 18.24 19.78
N ARG A 339 11.62 17.03 19.31
CA ARG A 339 12.25 15.98 20.16
C ARG A 339 13.56 16.44 20.80
N GLN A 340 14.40 17.17 20.06
CA GLN A 340 15.63 17.76 20.59
C GLN A 340 15.34 18.82 21.69
N ARG A 341 14.29 19.64 21.51
CA ARG A 341 13.83 20.59 22.54
C ARG A 341 13.30 19.89 23.78
N ASP A 342 12.53 18.82 23.63
CA ASP A 342 12.01 18.04 24.76
C ASP A 342 13.13 17.37 25.57
N ALA A 343 14.16 16.82 24.91
CA ALA A 343 15.34 16.28 25.58
C ALA A 343 16.16 17.36 26.33
N GLN A 344 16.27 18.56 25.76
CA GLN A 344 16.86 19.72 26.46
C GLN A 344 16.01 20.14 27.68
N ILE A 345 14.69 20.13 27.57
CA ILE A 345 13.78 20.43 28.68
C ILE A 345 13.88 19.37 29.79
N GLN A 346 14.06 18.09 29.45
CA GLN A 346 14.25 17.01 30.42
C GLN A 346 15.55 17.19 31.22
N SER A 347 16.69 17.33 30.57
CA SER A 347 17.99 17.53 31.25
C SER A 347 18.05 18.83 32.07
N LEU A 348 17.34 19.89 31.66
CA LEU A 348 17.19 21.10 32.47
C LEU A 348 16.29 20.89 33.70
N LYS A 349 15.24 20.06 33.60
CA LYS A 349 14.40 19.70 34.76
C LYS A 349 15.18 18.86 35.78
N GLU A 350 15.94 17.86 35.32
CA GLU A 350 16.80 17.02 36.17
C GLU A 350 17.80 17.88 36.96
N ARG A 351 18.45 18.83 36.28
CA ARG A 351 19.37 19.77 36.91
C ARG A 351 18.69 20.73 37.90
N LEU A 352 17.44 21.14 37.64
CA LEU A 352 16.67 21.93 38.60
C LEU A 352 16.34 21.12 39.86
N SER A 353 15.91 19.86 39.74
CA SER A 353 15.68 19.00 40.90
C SER A 353 16.95 18.77 41.73
N GLN A 354 18.11 18.57 41.09
CA GLN A 354 19.39 18.46 41.79
C GLN A 354 19.73 19.74 42.58
N LEU A 355 19.53 20.91 41.98
CA LEU A 355 19.75 22.20 42.65
C LEU A 355 18.75 22.45 43.80
N ASP A 356 17.49 22.04 43.67
CA ASP A 356 16.51 22.13 44.76
C ASP A 356 16.83 21.17 45.91
N GLU A 357 17.36 19.97 45.61
CA GLU A 357 17.87 19.02 46.61
C GLU A 357 19.07 19.60 47.37
N GLU A 358 20.09 20.13 46.66
CA GLU A 358 21.24 20.85 47.23
C GLU A 358 20.79 22.01 48.12
N VAL A 359 19.89 22.86 47.63
CA VAL A 359 19.32 23.97 48.39
C VAL A 359 18.54 23.48 49.62
N SER A 360 17.89 22.31 49.56
CA SER A 360 17.23 21.68 50.71
C SER A 360 18.25 21.20 51.77
N ALA A 361 19.40 20.66 51.33
CA ALA A 361 20.48 20.21 52.21
C ALA A 361 21.13 21.40 52.92
N MET A 362 21.54 22.43 52.16
CA MET A 362 22.10 23.67 52.69
C MET A 362 21.15 24.39 53.67
N LYS A 363 19.83 24.31 53.47
CA LYS A 363 18.82 24.81 54.42
C LYS A 363 18.80 23.99 55.73
N LYS A 364 18.91 22.66 55.66
CA LYS A 364 18.97 21.77 56.84
C LYS A 364 20.27 22.02 57.65
N GLU A 365 21.41 22.11 56.97
CA GLU A 365 22.70 22.42 57.59
C GLU A 365 22.71 23.81 58.25
N ARG A 366 22.16 24.83 57.56
CA ARG A 366 22.00 26.16 58.17
C ARG A 366 21.12 26.12 59.42
N ALA A 367 20.08 25.30 59.45
CA ALA A 367 19.22 25.15 60.63
C ALA A 367 19.95 24.47 61.80
N SER A 368 20.70 23.39 61.57
CA SER A 368 21.46 22.73 62.62
C SER A 368 22.61 23.60 63.14
N LEU A 369 23.33 24.33 62.27
CA LEU A 369 24.35 25.29 62.67
C LEU A 369 23.77 26.45 63.50
N LEU A 370 22.56 26.93 63.18
CA LEU A 370 21.86 27.93 64.00
C LEU A 370 21.45 27.35 65.37
N GLN A 371 21.00 26.10 65.43
CA GLN A 371 20.67 25.43 66.70
C GLN A 371 21.93 25.27 67.58
N VAL A 372 23.05 24.80 67.02
CA VAL A 372 24.33 24.68 67.74
C VAL A 372 24.81 26.04 68.24
N LYS A 373 24.75 27.08 67.39
CA LYS A 373 25.10 28.46 67.79
C LYS A 373 24.24 28.94 68.97
N ASN A 374 22.92 28.70 68.93
CA ASN A 374 22.02 29.13 69.99
C ASN A 374 22.27 28.38 71.31
N ASN A 375 22.57 27.09 71.25
CA ASN A 375 22.98 26.31 72.42
C ASN A 375 24.28 26.87 73.03
N MET A 376 25.31 27.11 72.20
CA MET A 376 26.57 27.71 72.65
C MET A 376 26.39 29.12 73.24
N ALA A 377 25.44 29.92 72.73
CA ALA A 377 25.11 31.21 73.31
C ALA A 377 24.50 31.07 74.71
N ALA A 378 23.52 30.16 74.89
CA ALA A 378 22.91 29.88 76.19
C ALA A 378 23.91 29.27 77.20
N ASP A 379 24.87 28.47 76.73
CA ASP A 379 25.94 27.92 77.57
C ASP A 379 26.92 29.02 78.00
N LEU A 380 27.25 29.97 77.12
CA LEU A 380 28.03 31.17 77.46
C LEU A 380 27.30 32.08 78.44
N GLU A 381 25.98 32.29 78.28
CA GLU A 381 25.17 33.07 79.22
C GLU A 381 25.19 32.45 80.63
N ARG A 382 25.08 31.11 80.76
CA ARG A 382 25.25 30.42 82.05
C ARG A 382 26.67 30.56 82.62
N LEU A 383 27.71 30.45 81.79
CA LEU A 383 29.10 30.66 82.26
C LEU A 383 29.35 32.10 82.71
N LEU A 384 28.67 33.09 82.13
CA LEU A 384 28.70 34.47 82.58
C LEU A 384 27.94 34.67 83.89
N SER A 385 26.73 34.11 84.05
CA SER A 385 25.99 34.20 85.32
C SER A 385 26.75 33.53 86.48
N HIS A 386 27.30 32.32 86.26
CA HIS A 386 28.16 31.65 87.23
C HIS A 386 29.40 32.49 87.60
N ARG A 387 29.97 33.25 86.64
CA ARG A 387 31.09 34.17 86.90
C ARG A 387 30.65 35.39 87.72
N GLU A 388 29.46 35.92 87.47
CA GLU A 388 28.87 37.03 88.23
C GLU A 388 28.52 36.60 89.66
N GLU A 389 27.93 35.41 89.85
CA GLU A 389 27.70 34.78 91.15
C GLU A 389 29.01 34.59 91.92
N LEU A 390 30.06 34.04 91.30
CA LEU A 390 31.39 33.91 91.91
C LEU A 390 32.04 35.27 92.22
N SER A 391 31.72 36.32 91.46
CA SER A 391 32.15 37.70 91.74
C SER A 391 31.42 38.26 92.96
N ALA A 392 30.11 38.05 93.06
CA ALA A 392 29.30 38.43 94.21
C ALA A 392 29.74 37.69 95.49
N MET A 393 30.00 36.38 95.41
CA MET A 393 30.57 35.61 96.54
C MET A 393 31.93 36.17 96.98
N LYS A 394 32.81 36.55 96.04
CA LYS A 394 34.08 37.22 96.37
C LYS A 394 33.87 38.57 97.04
N GLN A 395 32.91 39.37 96.59
CA GLN A 395 32.55 40.64 97.24
C GLN A 395 31.97 40.44 98.65
N VAL A 396 31.18 39.39 98.88
CA VAL A 396 30.68 39.02 100.22
C VAL A 396 31.83 38.57 101.13
N LEU A 397 32.75 37.75 100.64
CA LEU A 397 33.94 37.35 101.43
C LEU A 397 34.83 38.55 101.77
N VAL A 398 34.99 39.51 100.85
CA VAL A 398 35.69 40.78 101.12
C VAL A 398 34.93 41.63 102.14
N SER A 399 33.60 41.74 102.03
CA SER A 399 32.79 42.54 102.96
C SER A 399 32.71 41.94 104.36
N MET A 400 32.74 40.61 104.50
CA MET A 400 32.91 39.93 105.79
C MET A 400 34.32 40.18 106.36
N ARG A 401 35.37 40.12 105.52
CA ARG A 401 36.75 40.42 105.96
C ARG A 401 36.92 41.88 106.41
N SER A 402 36.22 42.84 105.80
CA SER A 402 36.20 44.24 106.26
C SER A 402 35.24 44.47 107.44
N ARG A 403 34.28 43.56 107.71
CA ARG A 403 33.45 43.59 108.93
C ARG A 403 34.20 43.12 110.17
N GLN A 404 35.22 42.28 110.00
CA GLN A 404 36.07 41.77 111.08
C GLN A 404 37.10 42.81 111.57
N ASN A 405 37.33 43.90 110.82
CA ASN A 405 38.46 44.81 111.04
C ASN A 405 38.08 46.27 110.71
N ARG A 406 37.54 46.99 111.70
CA ARG A 406 37.07 48.38 111.55
C ARG A 406 37.47 49.25 112.73
N GLU A 407 38.52 50.04 112.54
CA GLU A 407 38.75 51.34 113.18
C GLU A 407 39.59 52.21 112.23
N THR A 408 39.53 53.54 112.39
CA THR A 408 40.18 54.61 111.59
C THR A 408 39.83 54.74 110.09
N GLU A 409 38.85 55.63 109.82
CA GLU A 409 38.65 56.43 108.58
C GLU A 409 39.51 57.75 108.66
N PRO A 410 39.48 58.77 107.76
CA PRO A 410 38.56 59.03 106.63
C PRO A 410 39.12 59.57 105.28
N GLU A 411 38.23 59.53 104.28
CA GLU A 411 37.94 60.39 103.10
C GLU A 411 38.89 61.54 102.64
N LEU A 412 39.03 61.73 101.30
CA LEU A 412 38.29 62.79 100.56
C LEU A 412 38.46 62.82 99.00
N SER A 413 37.33 63.07 98.34
CA SER A 413 36.97 63.47 96.96
C SER A 413 37.99 63.84 95.82
N SER A 414 37.90 63.07 94.72
CA SER A 414 37.46 63.50 93.35
C SER A 414 38.43 63.98 92.23
N SER A 415 38.13 63.46 91.02
CA SER A 415 38.11 64.09 89.67
C SER A 415 39.37 64.39 88.79
N ARG A 416 39.55 63.49 87.81
CA ARG A 416 39.60 63.71 86.33
C ARG A 416 40.90 64.04 85.56
N THR A 417 41.03 63.34 84.42
CA THR A 417 41.76 63.64 83.15
C THR A 417 43.29 63.80 83.24
N ALA A 418 44.11 62.95 82.59
CA ALA A 418 44.36 62.82 81.13
C ALA A 418 45.19 64.01 80.58
N GLU A 419 46.15 63.86 79.65
CA GLU A 419 46.42 62.78 78.67
C GLU A 419 47.91 62.84 78.21
N LEU A 420 48.43 61.85 77.46
CA LEU A 420 49.31 62.02 76.27
C LEU A 420 49.93 60.69 75.74
N ARG A 421 50.06 60.62 74.40
CA ARG A 421 50.74 59.60 73.54
C ARG A 421 52.13 60.13 73.10
N PRO A 422 52.97 59.51 72.20
CA PRO A 422 52.82 58.34 71.28
C PRO A 422 54.00 57.31 71.42
N ARG A 423 54.40 56.39 70.50
CA ARG A 423 54.32 56.30 69.01
C ARG A 423 54.61 54.87 68.45
N GLU A 424 54.36 54.65 67.15
CA GLU A 424 54.73 53.44 66.34
C GLU A 424 56.27 53.31 66.11
N ILE A 425 56.90 52.32 65.46
CA ILE A 425 56.62 51.32 64.36
C ILE A 425 57.54 50.08 64.60
N GLY A 426 57.37 48.83 64.14
CA GLY A 426 56.33 48.12 63.35
C GLY A 426 56.90 47.22 62.21
N ARG A 427 56.32 46.02 61.97
CA ARG A 427 56.76 44.90 61.05
C ARG A 427 57.99 44.11 61.54
N THR A 428 58.13 42.79 61.37
CA THR A 428 57.32 41.72 60.70
C THR A 428 57.44 40.42 61.56
N ALA A 429 57.04 39.17 61.25
CA ALA A 429 56.65 38.45 60.01
C ALA A 429 55.65 37.29 60.30
N ASP A 430 55.22 36.61 59.22
CA ASP A 430 54.72 35.23 59.01
C ASP A 430 53.87 34.46 60.05
N GLY A 431 52.82 33.81 59.53
CA GLY A 431 51.88 32.93 60.22
C GLY A 431 50.63 32.67 59.36
N GLU A 432 50.58 31.54 58.66
CA GLU A 432 49.58 31.28 57.60
C GLU A 432 48.17 30.93 58.12
N GLN A 433 47.13 31.55 57.55
CA GLN A 433 45.88 30.84 57.20
C GLN A 433 44.96 31.62 56.25
N ASN A 434 44.16 30.88 55.48
CA ASN A 434 43.42 31.41 54.33
C ASN A 434 42.16 32.21 54.70
N HIS A 435 42.05 33.43 54.17
CA HIS A 435 40.82 34.23 54.19
C HIS A 435 40.43 34.68 52.77
N LEU A 436 39.87 33.73 52.00
CA LEU A 436 39.24 33.98 50.70
C LEU A 436 37.95 34.81 50.87
N ARG A 437 38.08 36.13 50.97
CA ARG A 437 36.95 37.05 50.79
C ARG A 437 36.61 37.13 49.29
N PRO A 438 35.41 36.74 48.84
CA PRO A 438 34.98 37.02 47.47
C PRO A 438 34.84 38.53 47.26
N LYS A 439 35.20 39.00 46.05
CA LYS A 439 34.99 40.40 45.65
C LYS A 439 33.50 40.65 45.37
N PRO A 440 32.98 41.88 45.54
CA PRO A 440 31.61 42.20 45.15
C PRO A 440 31.37 41.93 43.65
N THR A 441 30.29 41.24 43.32
CA THR A 441 29.85 41.02 41.94
C THR A 441 29.32 42.33 41.34
N VAL A 442 30.12 42.94 40.47
CA VAL A 442 29.69 44.13 39.72
C VAL A 442 28.77 43.67 38.58
N PHE A 443 27.52 44.13 38.58
CA PHE A 443 26.57 43.87 37.49
C PHE A 443 26.89 44.71 36.24
N THR A 444 27.95 44.34 35.52
CA THR A 444 28.31 44.91 34.21
C THR A 444 27.69 44.13 33.06
N ASN A 445 26.40 44.37 32.81
CA ASN A 445 25.88 44.47 31.45
C ASN A 445 24.58 45.28 31.49
N LYS A 446 24.65 46.55 31.06
CA LYS A 446 23.47 47.43 30.91
C LYS A 446 22.84 47.34 29.51
N ASP A 447 23.43 46.56 28.61
CA ASP A 447 22.92 46.37 27.27
C ASP A 447 21.90 45.22 27.19
N VAL A 448 20.70 45.59 26.78
CA VAL A 448 19.59 44.68 26.48
C VAL A 448 19.97 43.79 25.29
N PRO A 449 19.90 42.44 25.41
CA PRO A 449 20.24 41.53 24.33
C PRO A 449 19.51 41.80 23.01
N GLU A 450 20.23 41.62 21.90
CA GLU A 450 19.79 41.82 20.50
C GLU A 450 18.37 41.28 20.19
N TRP A 451 18.03 40.10 20.70
CA TRP A 451 16.74 39.45 20.44
C TRP A 451 15.55 40.24 21.03
N HIS A 452 15.74 40.91 22.16
CA HIS A 452 14.69 41.71 22.81
C HIS A 452 14.46 43.05 22.08
N ARG A 453 15.49 43.61 21.41
CA ARG A 453 15.32 44.76 20.50
C ARG A 453 14.45 44.39 19.30
N LYS A 454 14.63 43.19 18.74
CA LYS A 454 13.90 42.68 17.56
C LYS A 454 12.42 42.37 17.82
N LEU A 455 12.03 42.09 19.06
CA LEU A 455 10.62 41.95 19.47
C LEU A 455 9.86 43.28 19.46
N LYS A 456 10.41 44.34 20.06
CA LYS A 456 9.77 45.67 20.07
C LYS A 456 9.70 46.34 18.69
N ALA A 457 10.55 45.92 17.75
CA ALA A 457 10.49 46.37 16.35
C ALA A 457 9.35 45.73 15.53
N LYS A 458 8.65 44.71 16.07
CA LYS A 458 7.49 44.06 15.44
C LYS A 458 6.15 44.35 16.13
N SER A 459 6.12 45.31 17.07
CA SER A 459 4.91 45.74 17.76
C SER A 459 4.66 47.25 17.56
N LYS A 460 4.53 47.65 16.29
CA LYS A 460 3.99 48.92 15.79
C LYS A 460 3.36 48.68 14.42
#